data_AF-A0A5E8AU89-F1
#
_entry.id   AF-A0A5E8AU89-F1
#
_cell.length_a   1.000
_cell.length_b   1.000
_cell.length_c   1.000
_cell.angle_alpha   90.00
_cell.angle_beta   90.00
_cell.angle_gamma   90.00
#
_symmetry.space_group_name_H-M   'P 1'
#
loop_
_entity.id
_entity.type
_entity.pdbx_description
1 polymer ?
#
loop_
_entity_poly.entity_id
_entity_poly.type
_entity_poly.pdbx_seq_one_letter_code
_entity_poly.pdbx_strand_id
1 'polypeptide(L)'
;MDDPKKQLLRIAGGFLLGYIFLVVITLYLAQMQEDISILSEGHIEENYVAPPDITLARGQKMYVPAYSSIPLSDNSRQNLSILLSIRNTDPTTSINITRVDYYDTRGQLVRHFTPRIVEAGPMETIEYFIPQNDESGGSGANFFVEWSAETAVFQPVVEALMYGKTAGRDHEFKSIGLVVKK
;
A
#
# COMPACT_ATOMS: atom_id res chain seq x y z
N MET A 1 -83.60 -11.10 28.55
CA MET A 1 -83.44 -11.95 27.36
C MET A 1 -82.67 -11.12 26.35
N ASP A 2 -81.40 -11.47 26.08
CA ASP A 2 -80.54 -10.63 25.23
C ASP A 2 -81.00 -10.71 23.76
N ASP A 3 -81.00 -9.59 23.04
CA ASP A 3 -81.56 -9.48 21.69
C ASP A 3 -80.75 -10.35 20.70
N PRO A 4 -81.37 -11.30 19.96
CA PRO A 4 -80.67 -12.14 19.00
C PRO A 4 -79.90 -11.35 17.93
N LYS A 5 -80.35 -10.13 17.60
CA LYS A 5 -79.61 -9.24 16.69
C LYS A 5 -78.34 -8.70 17.32
N LYS A 6 -78.32 -8.46 18.64
CA LYS A 6 -77.12 -8.04 19.38
C LYS A 6 -76.12 -9.19 19.55
N GLN A 7 -76.58 -10.43 19.72
CA GLN A 7 -75.68 -11.59 19.74
C GLN A 7 -75.03 -11.83 18.37
N LEU A 8 -75.80 -11.73 17.28
CA LEU A 8 -75.27 -11.86 15.93
C LEU A 8 -74.22 -10.78 15.61
N LEU A 9 -74.46 -9.54 16.04
CA LEU A 9 -73.53 -8.42 15.88
C LEU A 9 -72.23 -8.62 16.67
N ARG A 10 -72.29 -9.22 17.86
CA ARG A 10 -71.10 -9.54 18.68
C ARG A 10 -70.24 -10.64 18.05
N ILE A 11 -70.88 -11.68 17.49
CA ILE A 11 -70.19 -12.76 16.77
C ILE A 11 -69.54 -12.23 15.50
N ALA A 12 -70.28 -11.46 14.68
CA ALA A 12 -69.76 -10.83 13.47
C ALA A 12 -68.60 -9.85 13.76
N GLY A 13 -68.68 -9.09 14.85
CA GLY A 13 -67.61 -8.20 15.30
C GLY A 13 -66.34 -8.95 15.71
N GLY A 14 -66.47 -10.12 16.33
CA GLY A 14 -65.33 -11.00 16.67
C GLY A 14 -64.60 -11.53 15.42
N PHE A 15 -65.35 -11.94 14.39
CA PHE A 15 -64.76 -12.34 13.11
C PHE A 15 -64.08 -11.18 12.38
N LEU A 16 -64.66 -9.98 12.43
CA LEU A 16 -64.05 -8.78 11.84
C LEU A 16 -62.74 -8.41 12.54
N LEU A 17 -62.71 -8.45 13.88
CA LEU A 17 -61.49 -8.22 14.67
C LEU A 17 -60.42 -9.28 14.39
N GLY A 18 -60.81 -10.55 14.27
CA GLY A 18 -59.90 -11.63 13.88
C GLY A 18 -59.31 -11.45 12.48
N TYR A 19 -60.13 -11.02 11.52
CA TYR A 19 -59.67 -10.72 10.16
C TYR A 19 -58.69 -9.53 10.13
N ILE A 20 -58.98 -8.45 10.87
CA ILE A 20 -58.07 -7.30 10.99
C ILE A 20 -56.74 -7.74 11.60
N PHE A 21 -56.77 -8.55 12.66
CA PHE A 21 -55.56 -9.07 13.30
C PHE A 21 -54.73 -9.94 12.34
N LEU A 22 -55.39 -10.80 11.56
CA LEU A 22 -54.73 -11.60 10.52
C LEU A 22 -54.03 -10.70 9.49
N VAL A 23 -54.72 -9.67 8.96
CA VAL A 23 -54.16 -8.73 7.98
C VAL A 23 -52.93 -8.00 8.55
N VAL A 24 -53.00 -7.54 9.80
CA VAL A 24 -51.86 -6.87 10.45
C VAL A 24 -50.66 -7.80 10.60
N ILE A 25 -50.88 -9.06 10.96
CA ILE A 25 -49.80 -10.08 11.01
C ILE A 25 -49.20 -10.27 9.63
N THR A 26 -50.00 -10.43 8.57
CA THR A 26 -49.47 -10.64 7.22
C THR A 26 -48.66 -9.44 6.75
N LEU A 27 -49.09 -8.21 7.05
CA LEU A 27 -48.34 -6.99 6.73
C LEU A 27 -47.02 -6.92 7.52
N TYR A 28 -47.02 -7.29 8.80
CA TYR A 28 -45.81 -7.33 9.62
C TYR A 28 -44.81 -8.39 9.12
N LEU A 29 -45.29 -9.58 8.74
CA LEU A 29 -44.45 -10.64 8.18
C LEU A 29 -43.91 -10.27 6.79
N ALA A 30 -44.69 -9.58 5.96
CA ALA A 30 -44.22 -9.06 4.68
C ALA A 30 -43.12 -8.00 4.86
N GLN A 31 -43.29 -7.09 5.83
CA GLN A 31 -42.27 -6.09 6.15
C GLN A 31 -40.97 -6.74 6.68
N MET A 32 -41.08 -7.77 7.53
CA MET A 32 -39.93 -8.56 7.98
C MET A 32 -39.22 -9.27 6.83
N GLN A 33 -39.95 -9.77 5.83
CA GLN A 33 -39.37 -10.41 4.65
C GLN A 33 -38.63 -9.39 3.77
N GLU A 34 -39.18 -8.18 3.60
CA GLU A 34 -38.48 -7.11 2.91
C GLU A 34 -37.18 -6.75 3.63
N ASP A 35 -37.21 -6.46 4.94
CA ASP A 35 -36.02 -6.13 5.73
C ASP A 35 -34.91 -7.21 5.61
N ILE A 36 -35.29 -8.50 5.64
CA ILE A 36 -34.35 -9.63 5.44
C ILE A 36 -33.76 -9.62 4.02
N SER A 37 -34.54 -9.30 2.99
CA SER A 37 -34.04 -9.19 1.62
C SER A 37 -33.05 -8.03 1.43
N ILE A 38 -33.29 -6.88 2.08
CA ILE A 38 -32.37 -5.73 2.04
C ILE A 38 -31.04 -6.06 2.73
N LEU A 39 -31.10 -6.83 3.84
CA LEU A 39 -29.90 -7.30 4.54
C LEU A 39 -29.12 -8.36 3.74
N SER A 40 -29.80 -9.11 2.87
CA SER A 40 -29.18 -10.09 1.96
C SER A 40 -28.60 -9.46 0.70
N GLU A 41 -29.12 -8.31 0.25
CA GLU A 41 -28.62 -7.55 -0.90
C GLU A 41 -27.43 -6.64 -0.57
N GLY A 42 -26.99 -6.61 0.69
CA GLY A 42 -25.68 -6.11 1.09
C GLY A 42 -24.54 -7.00 0.57
N HIS A 43 -24.44 -7.15 -0.75
CA HIS A 43 -23.30 -7.75 -1.43
C HIS A 43 -22.13 -6.78 -1.25
N ILE A 44 -21.30 -7.01 -0.23
CA ILE A 44 -19.92 -6.55 -0.30
C ILE A 44 -19.34 -7.35 -1.47
N GLU A 45 -19.25 -6.73 -2.65
CA GLU A 45 -18.28 -7.19 -3.62
C GLU A 45 -16.93 -7.07 -2.92
N GLU A 46 -16.47 -8.18 -2.32
CA GLU A 46 -15.08 -8.34 -1.99
C GLU A 46 -14.34 -8.14 -3.31
N ASN A 47 -13.81 -6.94 -3.51
CA ASN A 47 -12.76 -6.71 -4.49
C ASN A 47 -11.59 -7.59 -4.06
N TYR A 48 -11.67 -8.88 -4.40
CA TYR A 48 -10.60 -9.83 -4.23
C TYR A 48 -9.53 -9.46 -5.24
N VAL A 49 -8.69 -8.51 -4.84
CA VAL A 49 -7.42 -8.27 -5.49
C VAL A 49 -6.56 -9.46 -5.10
N ALA A 50 -6.27 -10.34 -6.06
CA ALA A 50 -5.30 -11.40 -5.84
C ALA A 50 -4.04 -10.79 -5.22
N PRO A 51 -3.50 -11.35 -4.13
CA PRO A 51 -2.30 -10.82 -3.52
C PRO A 51 -1.21 -10.74 -4.60
N PRO A 52 -0.41 -9.67 -4.63
CA PRO A 52 0.66 -9.54 -5.60
C PRO A 52 1.53 -10.80 -5.57
N ASP A 53 1.90 -11.30 -6.74
CA ASP A 53 2.71 -12.52 -6.87
C ASP A 53 3.97 -12.40 -6.00
N ILE A 54 4.00 -13.18 -4.92
CA ILE A 54 5.15 -13.27 -4.03
C ILE A 54 6.31 -13.85 -4.81
N THR A 55 7.22 -12.98 -5.24
CA THR A 55 8.40 -13.38 -6.00
C THR A 55 9.54 -13.66 -5.04
N LEU A 56 9.88 -14.94 -4.89
CA LEU A 56 11.11 -15.36 -4.22
C LEU A 56 12.29 -15.25 -5.18
N ALA A 57 13.43 -14.78 -4.69
CA ALA A 57 14.66 -14.64 -5.47
C ALA A 57 15.90 -14.96 -4.62
N ARG A 58 16.98 -15.41 -5.28
CA ARG A 58 18.29 -15.62 -4.65
C ARG A 58 19.24 -14.44 -4.83
N GLY A 59 18.80 -13.41 -5.56
CA GLY A 59 19.59 -12.25 -5.89
C GLY A 59 18.97 -11.52 -7.07
N GLN A 60 19.19 -10.22 -7.13
CA GLN A 60 18.69 -9.35 -8.21
C GLN A 60 19.61 -8.14 -8.35
N LYS A 61 19.48 -7.47 -9.49
CA LYS A 61 20.04 -6.12 -9.73
C LYS A 61 18.89 -5.13 -9.85
N MET A 62 19.00 -4.02 -9.14
CA MET A 62 17.95 -3.03 -9.05
C MET A 62 18.47 -1.65 -9.41
N TYR A 63 17.68 -0.92 -10.19
CA TYR A 63 17.88 0.49 -10.50
C TYR A 63 16.94 1.32 -9.64
N VAL A 64 17.47 2.27 -8.87
CA VAL A 64 16.71 3.13 -7.96
C VAL A 64 16.85 4.57 -8.45
N PRO A 65 15.80 5.17 -9.05
CA PRO A 65 15.84 6.57 -9.45
C PRO A 65 16.06 7.47 -8.25
N ALA A 66 16.84 8.54 -8.38
CA ALA A 66 17.00 9.54 -7.34
C ALA A 66 17.13 10.94 -7.93
N TYR A 67 16.96 11.96 -7.10
CA TYR A 67 17.13 13.34 -7.51
C TYR A 67 17.98 14.04 -6.46
N SER A 68 19.19 14.46 -6.81
CA SER A 68 20.01 15.29 -5.91
C SER A 68 19.73 16.78 -6.12
N SER A 69 19.08 17.14 -7.23
CA SER A 69 18.48 18.45 -7.43
C SER A 69 17.25 18.40 -8.32
N ILE A 70 16.31 19.30 -8.09
CA ILE A 70 15.12 19.51 -8.92
C ILE A 70 15.01 20.97 -9.35
N PRO A 71 14.48 21.27 -10.55
CA PRO A 71 14.13 22.64 -10.92
C PRO A 71 12.90 23.11 -10.12
N LEU A 72 12.95 24.34 -9.62
CA LEU A 72 11.80 25.04 -9.04
C LEU A 72 11.22 26.10 -9.98
N SER A 73 12.08 26.65 -10.86
CA SER A 73 11.73 27.55 -11.96
C SER A 73 12.86 27.52 -13.00
N ASP A 74 12.71 28.24 -14.11
CA ASP A 74 13.71 28.30 -15.19
C ASP A 74 15.12 28.67 -14.71
N ASN A 75 15.22 29.50 -13.67
CA ASN A 75 16.48 30.01 -13.14
C ASN A 75 16.76 29.57 -11.69
N SER A 76 16.00 28.62 -11.13
CA SER A 76 16.21 28.17 -9.76
C SER A 76 16.07 26.67 -9.60
N ARG A 77 16.94 26.11 -8.76
CA ARG A 77 16.96 24.68 -8.43
C ARG A 77 17.00 24.51 -6.92
N GLN A 78 16.43 23.42 -6.46
CA GLN A 78 16.51 22.94 -5.10
C GLN A 78 17.45 21.73 -5.07
N ASN A 79 18.48 21.79 -4.23
CA ASN A 79 19.25 20.59 -3.91
C ASN A 79 18.49 19.75 -2.88
N LEU A 80 18.59 18.44 -3.01
CA LEU A 80 17.94 17.45 -2.15
C LEU A 80 19.02 16.55 -1.53
N SER A 81 18.89 16.30 -0.24
CA SER A 81 19.52 15.14 0.37
C SER A 81 18.83 13.86 -0.09
N ILE A 82 19.56 12.74 -0.10
CA ILE A 82 19.02 11.44 -0.50
C ILE A 82 19.37 10.41 0.56
N LEU A 83 18.37 9.66 1.03
CA LEU A 83 18.53 8.47 1.85
C LEU A 83 18.11 7.26 1.02
N LEU A 84 19.09 6.47 0.57
CA LEU A 84 18.83 5.14 0.03
C LEU A 84 18.62 4.18 1.20
N SER A 85 17.51 3.46 1.20
CA SER A 85 17.16 2.46 2.22
C SER A 85 16.97 1.10 1.54
N ILE A 86 17.72 0.10 2.00
CA ILE A 86 17.63 -1.29 1.54
C ILE A 86 17.13 -2.12 2.72
N ARG A 87 15.90 -2.63 2.62
CA ARG A 87 15.22 -3.34 3.70
C ARG A 87 15.13 -4.82 3.35
N ASN A 88 15.78 -5.67 4.13
CA ASN A 88 15.51 -7.10 4.06
C ASN A 88 14.08 -7.35 4.54
N THR A 89 13.24 -7.89 3.66
CA THR A 89 11.84 -8.19 3.96
C THR A 89 11.65 -9.62 4.44
N ASP A 90 12.69 -10.44 4.41
CA ASP A 90 12.63 -11.81 4.88
C ASP A 90 12.74 -11.85 6.42
N PRO A 91 11.78 -12.51 7.09
CA PRO A 91 11.75 -12.58 8.55
C PRO A 91 12.74 -13.59 9.13
N THR A 92 13.39 -14.41 8.29
CA THR A 92 14.19 -15.54 8.74
C THR A 92 15.58 -15.62 8.13
N THR A 93 15.78 -15.09 6.94
CA THR A 93 17.01 -15.28 6.16
C THR A 93 17.71 -13.95 5.91
N SER A 94 19.03 -13.89 6.16
CA SER A 94 19.85 -12.73 5.81
C SER A 94 20.03 -12.61 4.29
N ILE A 95 20.28 -11.38 3.82
CA ILE A 95 20.71 -11.09 2.45
C ILE A 95 22.08 -10.42 2.44
N ASN A 96 22.81 -10.58 1.35
CA ASN A 96 24.11 -9.97 1.11
C ASN A 96 23.96 -8.84 0.10
N ILE A 97 24.20 -7.60 0.52
CA ILE A 97 24.33 -6.45 -0.35
C ILE A 97 25.73 -6.44 -0.94
N THR A 98 25.82 -6.77 -2.23
CA THR A 98 27.10 -7.00 -2.92
C THR A 98 27.58 -5.76 -3.68
N ARG A 99 26.67 -4.83 -4.01
CA ARG A 99 27.02 -3.58 -4.69
C ARG A 99 25.99 -2.50 -4.42
N VAL A 100 26.46 -1.29 -4.14
CA VAL A 100 25.67 -0.07 -4.14
C VAL A 100 26.51 1.01 -4.81
N ASP A 101 26.08 1.41 -6.00
CA ASP A 101 26.71 2.46 -6.78
C ASP A 101 25.77 3.65 -6.90
N TYR A 102 26.34 4.84 -6.96
CA TYR A 102 25.63 6.09 -7.20
C TYR A 102 26.14 6.73 -8.48
N TYR A 103 25.22 7.06 -9.39
CA TYR A 103 25.52 7.62 -10.70
C TYR A 103 24.97 9.03 -10.86
N ASP A 104 25.65 9.85 -11.65
CA ASP A 104 25.20 11.19 -12.04
C ASP A 104 24.16 11.14 -13.17
N THR A 105 23.63 12.31 -13.50
CA THR A 105 22.64 12.54 -14.57
C THR A 105 23.12 12.06 -15.95
N ARG A 106 24.43 11.96 -16.17
CA ARG A 106 25.04 11.49 -17.42
C ARG A 106 25.37 9.99 -17.38
N GLY A 107 25.01 9.30 -16.30
CA GLY A 107 25.32 7.89 -16.10
C GLY A 107 26.78 7.62 -15.71
N GLN A 108 27.50 8.63 -15.20
CA GLN A 108 28.86 8.44 -14.70
C GLN A 108 28.83 7.94 -13.26
N LEU A 109 29.65 6.95 -12.94
CA LEU A 109 29.79 6.46 -11.57
C LEU A 109 30.43 7.56 -10.71
N VAL A 110 29.67 8.06 -9.73
CA VAL A 110 30.10 9.09 -8.79
C VAL A 110 30.73 8.44 -7.56
N ARG A 111 30.08 7.41 -7.02
CA ARG A 111 30.52 6.75 -5.79
C ARG A 111 30.15 5.28 -5.77
N HIS A 112 31.08 4.47 -5.29
CA HIS A 112 30.84 3.08 -4.91
C HIS A 112 30.83 2.98 -3.39
N PHE A 113 29.72 2.52 -2.81
CA PHE A 113 29.49 2.53 -1.37
C PHE A 113 29.85 1.23 -0.66
N THR A 114 29.99 0.13 -1.41
CA THR A 114 30.07 -1.24 -0.84
C THR A 114 31.38 -1.92 -1.25
N PRO A 115 32.55 -1.44 -0.78
CA PRO A 115 33.86 -1.99 -1.17
C PRO A 115 34.06 -3.44 -0.71
N ARG A 116 33.18 -3.94 0.16
CA ARG A 116 33.05 -5.32 0.60
C ARG A 116 31.56 -5.65 0.72
N ILE A 117 31.22 -6.94 0.67
CA ILE A 117 29.85 -7.42 0.89
C ILE A 117 29.38 -6.98 2.28
N VAL A 118 28.14 -6.48 2.37
CA VAL A 118 27.47 -6.13 3.62
C VAL A 118 26.30 -7.08 3.80
N GLU A 119 26.30 -7.83 4.90
CA GLU A 119 25.16 -8.66 5.28
C GLU A 119 24.07 -7.77 5.90
N ALA A 120 22.82 -7.99 5.51
CA ALA A 120 21.63 -7.48 6.16
C ALA A 120 20.85 -8.67 6.71
N GLY A 121 20.80 -8.79 8.03
CA GLY A 121 20.07 -9.81 8.76
C GLY A 121 18.56 -9.80 8.50
N PRO A 122 17.82 -10.77 9.05
CA PRO A 122 16.37 -10.81 8.89
C PRO A 122 15.72 -9.52 9.38
N MET A 123 14.82 -8.95 8.57
CA MET A 123 14.16 -7.66 8.82
C MET A 123 15.11 -6.44 8.99
N GLU A 124 16.41 -6.58 8.72
CA GLU A 124 17.38 -5.49 8.88
C GLU A 124 17.27 -4.47 7.73
N THR A 125 17.61 -3.21 8.03
CA THR A 125 17.68 -2.13 7.05
C THR A 125 19.10 -1.57 6.98
N ILE A 126 19.63 -1.46 5.75
CA ILE A 126 20.91 -0.81 5.46
C ILE A 126 20.64 0.50 4.74
N GLU A 127 21.30 1.58 5.17
CA GLU A 127 21.07 2.91 4.63
C GLU A 127 22.35 3.59 4.13
N TYR A 128 22.21 4.36 3.05
CA TYR A 128 23.27 5.19 2.49
C TYR A 128 22.74 6.61 2.28
N PHE A 129 23.50 7.60 2.76
CA PHE A 129 23.09 9.00 2.74
C PHE A 129 23.95 9.85 1.80
N ILE A 130 23.29 10.65 0.97
CA ILE A 130 23.85 11.72 0.16
C ILE A 130 23.42 13.05 0.79
N PRO A 131 24.34 13.85 1.34
CA PRO A 131 24.03 15.16 1.90
C PRO A 131 23.46 16.14 0.86
N GLN A 132 22.64 17.10 1.30
CA GLN A 132 22.04 18.11 0.41
C GLN A 132 23.05 19.00 -0.31
N ASN A 133 24.25 19.19 0.24
CA ASN A 133 25.32 19.96 -0.40
C ASN A 133 26.12 19.14 -1.43
N ASP A 134 25.79 17.87 -1.63
CA ASP A 134 26.40 17.01 -2.64
C ASP A 134 25.66 17.14 -3.98
N GLU A 135 26.18 17.99 -4.85
CA GLU A 135 25.59 18.28 -6.17
C GLU A 135 26.01 17.29 -7.27
N SER A 136 26.83 16.29 -6.93
CA SER A 136 27.46 15.41 -7.92
C SER A 136 26.48 14.54 -8.73
N GLY A 137 25.27 14.29 -8.21
CA GLY A 137 24.26 13.48 -8.89
C GLY A 137 23.45 14.21 -9.96
N GLY A 138 23.15 15.49 -9.75
CA GLY A 138 22.23 16.26 -10.58
C GLY A 138 20.77 15.77 -10.52
N SER A 139 19.96 16.14 -11.53
CA SER A 139 18.53 15.78 -11.61
C SER A 139 18.21 14.40 -12.18
N GLY A 140 19.20 13.67 -12.67
CA GLY A 140 19.05 12.29 -13.14
C GLY A 140 19.86 11.30 -12.30
N ALA A 141 20.13 11.64 -11.04
CA ALA A 141 20.87 10.79 -10.14
C ALA A 141 20.20 9.42 -9.98
N ASN A 142 20.97 8.37 -9.71
CA ASN A 142 20.39 7.06 -9.48
C ASN A 142 21.34 6.16 -8.70
N PHE A 143 20.77 5.12 -8.11
CA PHE A 143 21.53 4.04 -7.52
C PHE A 143 21.38 2.76 -8.33
N PHE A 144 22.46 1.99 -8.35
CA PHE A 144 22.45 0.61 -8.81
C PHE A 144 22.80 -0.31 -7.64
N VAL A 145 21.87 -1.18 -7.29
CA VAL A 145 21.97 -2.06 -6.13
C VAL A 145 22.00 -3.51 -6.59
N GLU A 146 23.00 -4.27 -6.16
CA GLU A 146 23.04 -5.72 -6.31
C GLU A 146 22.97 -6.38 -4.93
N TRP A 147 22.14 -7.42 -4.83
CA TRP A 147 22.04 -8.24 -3.63
C TRP A 147 21.96 -9.72 -4.00
N SER A 148 22.29 -10.58 -3.04
CA SER A 148 22.21 -12.04 -3.16
C SER A 148 21.83 -12.69 -1.83
N ALA A 149 21.37 -13.93 -1.86
CA ALA A 149 21.05 -14.74 -0.68
C ALA A 149 21.40 -16.21 -0.97
N GLU A 150 21.73 -16.96 0.09
CA GLU A 150 22.09 -18.38 -0.04
C GLU A 150 20.89 -19.24 -0.47
N THR A 151 19.69 -18.86 -0.05
CA THR A 151 18.41 -19.48 -0.38
C THR A 151 17.49 -18.47 -1.07
N ALA A 152 16.38 -18.94 -1.62
CA ALA A 152 15.38 -18.03 -2.19
C ALA A 152 14.63 -17.33 -1.05
N VAL A 153 14.63 -16.01 -1.07
CA VAL A 153 14.05 -15.13 -0.03
C VAL A 153 13.03 -14.18 -0.64
N PHE A 154 12.25 -13.52 0.21
CA PHE A 154 11.44 -12.39 -0.24
C PHE A 154 12.32 -11.27 -0.81
N GLN A 155 11.89 -10.68 -1.92
CA GLN A 155 12.61 -9.56 -2.52
C GLN A 155 12.71 -8.39 -1.52
N PRO A 156 13.91 -7.81 -1.29
CA PRO A 156 14.07 -6.66 -0.43
C PRO A 156 13.33 -5.44 -1.00
N VAL A 157 12.87 -4.57 -0.11
CA VAL A 157 12.35 -3.26 -0.49
C VAL A 157 13.53 -2.31 -0.56
N VAL A 158 13.74 -1.72 -1.74
CA VAL A 158 14.78 -0.70 -1.93
C VAL A 158 14.15 0.58 -2.40
N GLU A 159 14.37 1.65 -1.65
CA GLU A 159 13.74 2.94 -1.85
C GLU A 159 14.77 4.05 -1.68
N ALA A 160 14.60 5.15 -2.41
CA ALA A 160 15.29 6.39 -2.09
C ALA A 160 14.25 7.40 -1.57
N LEU A 161 14.56 8.02 -0.44
CA LEU A 161 13.85 9.19 0.07
C LEU A 161 14.69 10.42 -0.25
N MET A 162 14.08 11.43 -0.85
CA MET A 162 14.74 12.70 -1.13
C MET A 162 14.05 13.82 -0.36
N TYR A 163 14.84 14.62 0.33
CA TYR A 163 14.36 15.73 1.13
C TYR A 163 15.19 16.98 0.84
N GLY A 164 14.53 18.12 0.62
CA GLY A 164 15.21 19.40 0.58
C GLY A 164 14.36 20.54 1.10
N LYS A 165 15.04 21.49 1.71
CA LYS A 165 14.43 22.68 2.31
C LYS A 165 15.13 23.93 1.80
N THR A 166 14.34 24.91 1.35
CA THR A 166 14.82 26.26 1.05
C THR A 166 13.77 27.29 1.45
N ALA A 167 14.19 28.28 2.24
CA ALA A 167 13.41 29.48 2.57
C ALA A 167 11.95 29.18 2.99
N GLY A 168 11.75 28.17 3.84
CA GLY A 168 10.42 27.81 4.37
C GLY A 168 9.55 26.94 3.46
N ARG A 169 10.07 26.47 2.32
CA ARG A 169 9.43 25.45 1.49
C ARG A 169 10.23 24.15 1.57
N ASP A 170 9.52 23.08 1.86
CA ASP A 170 10.08 21.73 1.99
C ASP A 170 9.55 20.90 0.80
N HIS A 171 10.43 20.09 0.22
CA HIS A 171 10.11 19.19 -0.89
C HIS A 171 10.58 17.78 -0.54
N GLU A 172 9.67 16.83 -0.66
CA GLU A 172 9.91 15.44 -0.28
C GLU A 172 9.44 14.51 -1.39
N PHE A 173 10.27 13.53 -1.72
CA PHE A 173 9.95 12.54 -2.74
C PHE A 173 10.37 11.16 -2.25
N LYS A 174 9.67 10.15 -2.75
CA LYS A 174 10.06 8.75 -2.59
C LYS A 174 10.09 8.10 -3.96
N SER A 175 11.11 7.30 -4.21
CA SER A 175 11.20 6.42 -5.36
C SER A 175 11.45 4.99 -4.90
N ILE A 176 10.98 4.04 -5.71
CA ILE A 176 11.13 2.61 -5.46
C ILE A 176 12.07 2.03 -6.50
N GLY A 177 12.92 1.10 -6.08
CA GLY A 177 13.81 0.35 -6.95
C GLY A 177 13.07 -0.56 -7.92
N LEU A 178 13.54 -0.59 -9.16
CA LEU A 178 13.06 -1.47 -10.21
C LEU A 178 14.04 -2.62 -10.41
N VAL A 179 13.54 -3.86 -10.40
CA VAL A 179 14.34 -5.03 -10.75
C VAL A 179 14.64 -4.97 -12.24
N VAL A 180 15.91 -4.81 -12.59
CA VAL A 180 16.38 -4.77 -13.99
C VAL A 180 17.01 -6.09 -14.42
N LYS A 181 17.39 -6.95 -13.46
CA LYS A 181 17.89 -8.30 -13.73
C LYS A 181 17.68 -9.22 -12.52
N LYS A 182 17.35 -10.49 -12.77
CA LYS A 182 17.33 -11.59 -11.79
C LYS A 182 18.62 -12.41 -11.90
#